data_AF-A0A915KC48-F1
#
_entry.id   AF-A0A915KC48-F1
#
_cell.length_a   1.000
_cell.length_b   1.000
_cell.length_c   1.000
_cell.angle_alpha   90.00
_cell.angle_beta   90.00
_cell.angle_gamma   90.00
#
_symmetry.space_group_name_H-M   'P 1'
#
loop_
_entity.id
_entity.type
_entity.pdbx_description
1 polymer ?
#
loop_
_entity_poly.entity_id
_entity_poly.type
_entity_poly.pdbx_seq_one_letter_code
_entity_poly.pdbx_strand_id
1 'polypeptide(L)'
;MFHDALDAGRHVCYLEPDTKLPMIYIDDCLRLITEFMETAEQNLKLRTYNATAISFTPDELAKAIQRRIPSFKISYDICPVRQAI
;
A
#
# COMPACT_ATOMS: atom_id res chain seq x y z
N MET A 1 -9.80 2.51 -1.08
CA MET A 1 -9.29 3.42 -2.13
C MET A 1 -9.39 2.85 -3.54
N PHE A 2 -8.66 1.79 -3.92
CA PHE A 2 -8.72 1.26 -5.30
C PHE A 2 -10.12 0.75 -5.71
N HIS A 3 -10.76 -0.04 -4.84
CA HIS A 3 -12.13 -0.51 -5.08
C HIS A 3 -13.12 0.66 -5.15
N ASP A 4 -13.06 1.59 -4.18
CA ASP A 4 -13.95 2.75 -4.15
C ASP A 4 -13.76 3.69 -5.36
N ALA A 5 -12.54 3.75 -5.91
CA ALA A 5 -12.25 4.52 -7.12
C ALA A 5 -12.93 3.93 -8.36
N LEU A 6 -13.07 2.59 -8.42
CA LEU A 6 -13.74 1.89 -9.52
C LEU A 6 -15.27 1.87 -9.35
N ASP A 7 -15.75 1.71 -8.12
CA ASP A 7 -17.18 1.52 -7.83
C ASP A 7 -17.92 2.86 -7.68
N ALA A 8 -17.45 3.73 -6.79
CA ALA A 8 -18.12 4.97 -6.44
C ALA A 8 -17.46 6.24 -7.02
N GLY A 9 -16.24 6.11 -7.56
CA GLY A 9 -15.44 7.26 -8.02
C GLY A 9 -15.04 8.23 -6.91
N ARG A 10 -15.26 7.88 -5.65
CA ARG A 10 -14.93 8.70 -4.48
C ARG A 10 -14.43 7.85 -3.32
N HIS A 11 -13.44 8.35 -2.58
CA HIS A 11 -12.93 7.68 -1.40
C HIS A 11 -12.72 8.68 -0.25
N VAL A 12 -13.10 8.26 0.97
CA VAL A 12 -12.76 8.99 2.21
C VAL A 12 -11.59 8.26 2.86
N CYS A 13 -10.41 8.86 2.82
CA CYS A 13 -9.20 8.35 3.42
C CYS A 13 -9.14 8.74 4.90
N TYR A 14 -8.79 7.80 5.76
CA TYR A 14 -8.73 8.00 7.21
C TYR A 14 -7.33 8.39 7.72
N LEU A 15 -6.35 8.48 6.82
CA LEU A 15 -4.97 8.84 7.12
C LEU A 15 -4.67 10.25 6.62
N GLU A 16 -3.65 10.89 7.20
CA GLU A 16 -3.17 12.17 6.69
C GLU A 16 -2.58 12.02 5.28
N PRO A 17 -2.73 13.02 4.40
CA PRO A 17 -2.24 12.97 3.02
C PRO A 17 -0.73 12.78 2.89
N ASP A 18 0.04 13.15 3.92
CA ASP A 18 1.50 13.02 3.96
C ASP A 18 1.97 11.74 4.68
N THR A 19 1.05 10.88 5.10
CA THR A 19 1.39 9.63 5.79
C THR A 19 2.03 8.66 4.82
N LYS A 20 3.34 8.45 4.92
CA LYS A 20 4.05 7.51 4.06
C LYS A 20 3.94 6.09 4.61
N LEU A 21 3.26 5.21 3.87
CA LEU A 21 3.09 3.80 4.27
C LEU A 21 3.85 2.87 3.33
N PRO A 22 4.56 1.85 3.86
CA PRO A 22 5.13 0.78 3.06
C PRO A 22 4.01 -0.13 2.56
N MET A 23 3.95 -0.32 1.25
CA MET A 23 2.95 -1.15 0.57
C MET A 23 3.63 -2.16 -0.36
N ILE A 24 2.93 -3.25 -0.63
CA ILE A 24 3.37 -4.32 -1.52
C ILE A 24 2.17 -4.88 -2.27
N TYR A 25 2.37 -5.16 -3.56
CA TYR A 25 1.32 -5.80 -4.37
C TYR A 25 1.25 -7.28 -4.05
N ILE A 26 0.04 -7.85 -4.09
CA ILE A 26 -0.20 -9.22 -3.61
C ILE A 26 0.62 -10.26 -4.39
N ASP A 27 0.79 -10.08 -5.71
CA ASP A 27 1.57 -11.02 -6.53
C ASP A 27 3.06 -11.00 -6.15
N ASP A 28 3.60 -9.83 -5.79
CA ASP A 28 4.97 -9.72 -5.29
C ASP A 28 5.12 -10.31 -3.89
N CYS A 29 4.10 -10.18 -3.02
CA CYS A 29 4.08 -10.88 -1.74
C CYS A 29 4.16 -12.39 -1.91
N LEU A 30 3.32 -12.95 -2.79
CA LEU A 30 3.27 -14.39 -3.03
C LEU A 30 4.60 -14.90 -3.56
N ARG A 31 5.17 -14.21 -4.55
CA ARG A 31 6.50 -14.54 -5.07
C ARG A 31 7.57 -14.48 -3.99
N LEU A 32 7.59 -13.43 -3.18
CA LEU A 32 8.56 -13.28 -2.09
C LEU A 32 8.44 -14.41 -1.06
N ILE A 33 7.22 -14.83 -0.72
CA ILE A 33 7.00 -15.95 0.21
C ILE A 33 7.52 -17.25 -0.40
N THR A 34 7.20 -17.52 -1.67
CA THR A 34 7.71 -18.72 -2.37
C THR A 34 9.23 -18.73 -2.42
N GLU A 35 9.84 -17.62 -2.85
CA GLU A 35 11.31 -17.48 -2.90
C GLU A 35 11.94 -17.66 -1.51
N PHE A 36 11.32 -17.10 -0.47
CA PHE A 36 11.81 -17.25 0.91
C PHE A 36 11.76 -18.71 1.39
N MET A 37 10.69 -19.43 1.06
CA MET A 37 10.51 -20.83 1.45
C MET A 37 11.42 -21.78 0.67
N GLU A 38 11.75 -21.47 -0.59
CA GLU A 38 12.64 -22.27 -1.44
C GLU A 38 14.13 -21.96 -1.23
N THR A 39 14.45 -20.85 -0.57
CA THR A 39 15.83 -20.45 -0.32
C THR A 39 16.52 -21.41 0.64
N ALA A 40 17.66 -21.95 0.22
CA ALA A 40 18.45 -22.85 1.04
C ALA A 40 18.93 -22.18 2.34
N GLU A 41 18.90 -22.91 3.46
CA GLU A 41 19.14 -22.34 4.79
C GLU A 41 20.49 -21.64 4.95
N GLN A 42 21.53 -22.11 4.24
CA GLN A 42 22.85 -21.47 4.25
C GLN A 42 22.84 -20.01 3.74
N ASN A 43 21.84 -19.63 2.94
CA ASN A 43 21.68 -18.28 2.42
C ASN A 43 20.83 -17.39 3.36
N LEU A 44 20.11 -17.98 4.31
CA LEU A 44 19.26 -17.29 5.28
C LEU A 44 20.05 -16.97 6.55
N LYS A 45 20.64 -15.77 6.60
CA LYS A 45 21.34 -15.25 7.80
C LYS A 45 20.43 -15.04 9.01
N LEU A 46 19.16 -14.72 8.76
CA LEU A 46 18.14 -14.45 9.78
C LEU A 46 16.90 -15.30 9.50
N ARG A 47 15.98 -15.37 10.47
CA ARG A 47 14.67 -16.03 10.30
C ARG A 47 13.51 -15.04 10.11
N THR A 48 13.82 -13.73 10.18
CA THR A 48 12.84 -12.65 9.99
C THR A 48 13.45 -11.60 9.07
N TYR A 49 12.72 -11.25 8.01
CA TYR A 49 13.12 -10.25 7.03
C TYR A 49 11.98 -9.26 6.80
N ASN A 50 12.32 -7.99 6.67
CA ASN A 50 11.35 -6.96 6.31
C ASN A 50 11.12 -7.02 4.79
N ALA A 51 9.87 -7.24 4.39
CA ALA A 51 9.45 -7.22 2.99
C ALA A 51 8.69 -5.91 2.71
N THR A 52 9.23 -5.07 1.84
CA THR A 52 8.58 -3.85 1.36
C THR A 52 8.83 -3.70 -0.13
N ALA A 53 7.85 -3.20 -0.88
CA ALA A 53 8.02 -2.94 -2.31
C ALA A 53 8.11 -1.44 -2.58
N ILE A 54 7.04 -0.69 -2.30
CA ILE A 54 6.95 0.73 -2.60
C ILE A 54 6.32 1.45 -1.41
N SER A 55 6.94 2.53 -0.96
CA SER A 55 6.37 3.40 0.06
C SER A 55 5.86 4.67 -0.59
N PHE A 56 4.56 4.95 -0.43
CA PHE A 56 3.91 6.12 -1.01
C PHE A 56 2.95 6.77 -0.02
N THR A 57 2.59 8.02 -0.27
CA THR A 57 1.56 8.73 0.51
C THR A 57 0.16 8.58 -0.12
N PRO A 58 -0.93 8.74 0.65
CA PRO A 58 -2.28 8.77 0.09
C PRO A 58 -2.47 9.78 -1.04
N ASP A 59 -1.78 10.93 -0.98
CA ASP A 59 -1.83 11.95 -2.02
C ASP A 59 -1.13 11.50 -3.31
N GLU A 60 0.05 10.88 -3.20
CA GLU A 60 0.75 10.28 -4.34
C GLU A 60 -0.10 9.19 -5.00
N LEU A 61 -0.75 8.36 -4.18
CA LEU A 61 -1.66 7.32 -4.67
C LEU A 61 -2.89 7.92 -5.35
N ALA A 62 -3.50 8.96 -4.77
CA ALA A 62 -4.65 9.64 -5.37
C ALA A 62 -4.31 10.21 -6.75
N LYS A 63 -3.16 10.85 -6.88
CA LYS A 63 -2.64 11.37 -8.16
C LYS A 63 -2.41 10.24 -9.17
N ALA A 64 -1.86 9.10 -8.74
CA ALA A 64 -1.68 7.94 -9.61
C ALA A 64 -3.02 7.37 -10.11
N ILE A 65 -4.03 7.30 -9.25
CA ILE A 65 -5.38 6.88 -9.63
C ILE A 65 -6.02 7.91 -10.57
N GLN A 66 -5.89 9.20 -10.30
CA GLN A 66 -6.45 10.28 -11.14
C GLN A 66 -5.87 10.30 -12.56
N ARG A 67 -4.61 9.89 -12.75
CA ARG A 67 -4.03 9.72 -14.09
C ARG A 67 -4.78 8.68 -14.93
N ARG A 68 -5.42 7.69 -14.29
CA ARG A 68 -6.18 6.63 -14.97
C ARG A 68 -7.69 6.87 -14.92
N ILE A 69 -8.18 7.51 -13.86
CA ILE A 69 -9.59 7.85 -13.63
C ILE A 69 -9.69 9.33 -13.20
N PRO A 70 -9.78 10.28 -14.16
CA PRO A 70 -9.74 11.72 -13.85
C PRO A 70 -10.90 12.23 -12.98
N SER A 71 -12.02 11.50 -12.95
CA SER A 71 -13.19 11.83 -12.13
C SER A 71 -13.05 11.45 -10.66
N PHE A 72 -11.98 10.75 -10.28
CA PHE A 72 -11.77 10.27 -8.92
C PHE A 72 -11.59 11.41 -7.92
N LYS A 73 -12.43 11.42 -6.87
CA LYS A 73 -12.36 12.38 -5.77
C LYS A 73 -11.90 11.70 -4.49
N ILE A 74 -10.97 12.34 -3.78
CA ILE A 74 -10.53 11.92 -2.46
C ILE A 74 -10.92 12.98 -1.42
N SER A 75 -11.30 12.53 -0.22
CA SER A 75 -11.53 13.37 0.95
C SER A 75 -10.81 12.76 2.14
N TYR A 76 -10.38 13.58 3.10
CA TYR A 76 -9.62 13.13 4.26
C TYR A 76 -10.43 13.34 5.52
N ASP A 77 -10.73 12.26 6.23
CA ASP A 77 -11.41 12.27 7.53
C ASP A 77 -10.52 11.53 8.53
N ILE A 78 -9.60 12.27 9.13
CA ILE A 78 -8.47 11.71 9.87
C ILE A 78 -8.98 11.00 11.12
N CYS A 79 -8.72 9.70 11.20
CA CYS A 79 -9.04 8.92 12.39
C CYS A 79 -7.81 8.86 13.31
N PRO A 80 -7.82 9.50 14.49
CA PRO A 80 -6.64 9.59 15.36
C PRO A 80 -6.12 8.23 15.83
N VAL A 81 -7.01 7.23 15.96
CA VAL A 81 -6.62 5.86 16.36
C VAL A 81 -5.85 5.14 15.25
N ARG A 82 -6.24 5.35 13.99
CA ARG A 82 -5.63 4.65 12.84
C ARG A 82 -4.37 5.34 12.31
N GLN A 83 -4.21 6.63 12.59
CA GLN A 83 -3.03 7.41 12.21
C GLN A 83 -1.78 7.05 13.03
N ALA A 84 -1.96 6.55 14.26
CA ALA A 84 -0.86 6.22 15.17
C ALA A 84 -0.25 4.81 14.96
N ILE A 85 -0.70 4.08 13.91
CA ILE A 85 -0.26 2.71 13.58
C ILE A 85 0.82 2.79 12.50
#